data_AF-A0A7V9ZY33-F1
#
_entry.id   AF-A0A7V9ZY33-F1
#
_cell.length_a   1.000
_cell.length_b   1.000
_cell.length_c   1.000
_cell.angle_alpha   90.00
_cell.angle_beta   90.00
_cell.angle_gamma   90.00
#
_symmetry.space_group_name_H-M   'P 1'
#
loop_
_entity.id
_entity.type
_entity.pdbx_description
1 polymer ?
#
loop_
_entity_poly.entity_id
_entity_poly.type
_entity_poly.pdbx_seq_one_letter_code
_entity_poly.pdbx_strand_id
1 'polypeptide(L)'
;MSDFIAIYDVVVVGAGHAGIEAALASARLGCKTLLLTQNLDTIGQMSCNPAIGGMAKGHIVREIDAMGGFMGRNTDATGIQFRMLNSTKGPSVRAPRAQCDKKAYQFRAKAFLEQVSCLDIKQAGVEQVITRSGAVTGVHTDVGVAFGSRAVVITSGTFLRGLLHVGNRSKPGGRMADSTSGLSGNLRELGFAVGRFKTGTPCRLNRSSIDFAACAIQHGDKPPPRFSFFDVHANERNSEIFSHGSTFHVEQVPCWITHTTEATHDIIRQNLDASPLYSGRIEGIGPRYCPSIEDKVVRFS
;
A
#
# COMPACT_ATOMS: atom_id res chain seq x y z
N MET A 1 -25.49 -25.33 14.08
CA MET A 1 -25.96 -23.99 14.48
C MET A 1 -25.14 -23.58 15.69
N SER A 2 -24.22 -22.63 15.70
CA SER A 2 -23.58 -21.82 14.65
C SER A 2 -22.09 -21.75 15.02
N ASP A 3 -21.21 -22.35 14.23
CA ASP A 3 -19.74 -22.30 14.45
C ASP A 3 -19.16 -20.88 14.28
N PHE A 4 -19.99 -19.92 13.87
CA PHE A 4 -19.63 -18.53 13.70
C PHE A 4 -19.98 -17.71 14.95
N ILE A 5 -19.01 -16.96 15.47
CA ILE A 5 -19.23 -16.08 16.63
C ILE A 5 -20.04 -14.83 16.27
N ALA A 6 -20.04 -14.45 14.99
CA ALA A 6 -20.81 -13.35 14.43
C ALA A 6 -20.98 -13.54 12.92
N ILE A 7 -22.04 -12.94 12.37
CA ILE A 7 -22.32 -12.92 10.93
C ILE A 7 -22.19 -11.48 10.42
N TYR A 8 -21.53 -11.35 9.28
CA TYR A 8 -21.31 -10.12 8.52
C TYR A 8 -21.86 -10.30 7.09
N ASP A 9 -22.15 -9.20 6.41
CA ASP A 9 -22.46 -9.26 4.98
C ASP A 9 -21.17 -9.45 4.18
N VAL A 10 -20.14 -8.66 4.53
CA VAL A 10 -18.84 -8.66 3.85
C VAL A 10 -17.72 -8.81 4.87
N VAL A 11 -16.79 -9.72 4.61
CA VAL A 11 -15.52 -9.80 5.34
C VAL A 11 -14.39 -9.40 4.39
N VAL A 12 -13.59 -8.42 4.80
CA VAL A 12 -12.40 -7.96 4.08
C VAL A 12 -11.16 -8.45 4.82
N VAL A 13 -10.30 -9.19 4.11
CA VAL A 13 -9.07 -9.78 4.66
C VAL A 13 -7.87 -8.95 4.24
N GLY A 14 -7.24 -8.28 5.20
CA GLY A 14 -6.10 -7.39 5.02
C GLY A 14 -6.51 -5.92 5.04
N ALA A 15 -5.81 -5.11 5.86
CA ALA A 15 -6.05 -3.66 5.95
C ALA A 15 -5.00 -2.82 5.20
N GLY A 16 -4.56 -3.31 4.04
CA GLY A 16 -3.76 -2.54 3.09
C GLY A 16 -4.62 -1.58 2.26
N HIS A 17 -3.99 -0.82 1.35
CA HIS A 17 -4.68 0.18 0.52
C HIS A 17 -5.97 -0.35 -0.17
N ALA A 18 -5.92 -1.57 -0.72
CA ALA A 18 -7.09 -2.18 -1.36
C ALA A 18 -8.17 -2.57 -0.34
N GLY A 19 -7.78 -3.13 0.81
CA GLY A 19 -8.72 -3.53 1.85
C GLY A 19 -9.43 -2.35 2.50
N ILE A 20 -8.75 -1.21 2.65
CA ILE A 20 -9.34 0.05 3.11
C ILE A 20 -10.47 0.49 2.19
N GLU A 21 -10.22 0.59 0.88
CA GLU A 21 -11.25 1.02 -0.07
C GLU A 21 -12.39 0.00 -0.16
N ALA A 22 -12.09 -1.31 -0.14
CA ALA A 22 -13.10 -2.36 -0.17
C ALA A 22 -14.03 -2.32 1.06
N ALA A 23 -13.44 -2.19 2.25
CA ALA A 23 -14.20 -2.13 3.50
C ALA A 23 -15.05 -0.86 3.60
N LEU A 24 -14.51 0.27 3.16
CA LEU A 24 -15.25 1.53 3.10
C LEU A 24 -16.40 1.47 2.09
N ALA A 25 -16.16 0.90 0.90
CA ALA A 25 -17.18 0.77 -0.12
C ALA A 25 -18.36 -0.08 0.40
N SER A 26 -18.09 -1.26 0.99
CA SER A 26 -19.16 -2.11 1.51
C SER A 26 -19.89 -1.47 2.70
N ALA A 27 -19.16 -0.88 3.66
CA ALA A 27 -19.76 -0.25 4.83
C ALA A 27 -20.66 0.94 4.45
N ARG A 28 -20.25 1.77 3.48
CA ARG A 28 -21.04 2.92 2.99
C ARG A 28 -22.28 2.51 2.22
N LEU A 29 -22.32 1.31 1.64
CA LEU A 29 -23.52 0.72 1.07
C LEU A 29 -24.47 0.14 2.14
N GLY A 30 -24.13 0.30 3.43
CA GLY A 30 -24.92 -0.19 4.56
C GLY A 30 -24.68 -1.66 4.92
N CYS A 31 -23.72 -2.33 4.27
CA CYS A 31 -23.38 -3.71 4.58
C CYS A 31 -22.64 -3.79 5.91
N LYS A 32 -23.05 -4.71 6.80
CA LYS A 32 -22.30 -5.00 8.02
C LYS A 32 -20.96 -5.63 7.62
N THR A 33 -19.88 -4.86 7.75
CA THR A 33 -18.56 -5.19 7.21
C THR A 33 -17.60 -5.51 8.35
N LEU A 34 -16.79 -6.56 8.19
CA LEU A 34 -15.66 -6.86 9.07
C LEU A 34 -14.34 -6.72 8.31
N LEU A 35 -13.45 -5.86 8.79
CA LEU A 35 -12.07 -5.75 8.32
C LEU A 35 -11.13 -6.51 9.27
N LEU A 36 -10.52 -7.58 8.76
CA LEU A 36 -9.53 -8.39 9.48
C LEU A 36 -8.12 -8.01 9.06
N THR A 37 -7.23 -7.83 10.03
CA THR A 37 -5.81 -7.56 9.77
C THR A 37 -4.93 -8.21 10.84
N GLN A 38 -3.71 -8.61 10.47
CA GLN A 38 -2.77 -9.21 11.42
C GLN A 38 -2.28 -8.21 12.47
N ASN A 39 -2.22 -6.93 12.12
CA ASN A 39 -1.80 -5.87 13.02
C ASN A 39 -2.58 -4.58 12.76
N LEU A 40 -3.37 -4.14 13.74
CA LEU A 40 -4.19 -2.93 13.68
C LEU A 40 -3.34 -1.66 13.55
N ASP A 41 -2.11 -1.66 14.03
CA ASP A 41 -1.23 -0.51 13.92
C ASP A 41 -0.64 -0.36 12.52
N THR A 42 -0.77 -1.36 11.65
CA THR A 42 -0.24 -1.33 10.26
C THR A 42 -1.28 -0.98 9.19
N ILE A 43 -2.50 -0.61 9.61
CA ILE A 43 -3.58 -0.16 8.72
C ILE A 43 -3.08 1.00 7.85
N GLY A 44 -3.22 0.88 6.53
CA GLY A 44 -2.83 1.95 5.60
C GLY A 44 -1.33 2.18 5.47
N GLN A 45 -0.47 1.31 6.01
CA GLN A 45 0.98 1.49 5.98
C GLN A 45 1.56 1.51 4.54
N MET A 46 2.32 2.56 4.24
CA MET A 46 3.09 2.70 2.99
C MET A 46 4.43 1.95 3.04
N SER A 47 4.47 0.73 2.53
CA SER A 47 5.66 -0.15 2.65
C SER A 47 6.80 0.15 1.69
N CYS A 48 6.54 0.84 0.58
CA CYS A 48 7.52 1.11 -0.47
C CYS A 48 7.85 2.61 -0.54
N ASN A 49 7.46 3.29 -1.61
CA ASN A 49 7.66 4.73 -1.81
C ASN A 49 6.74 5.55 -0.87
N PRO A 50 7.23 6.61 -0.19
CA PRO A 50 6.37 7.58 0.51
C PRO A 50 5.59 8.49 -0.45
N ALA A 51 4.88 7.92 -1.44
CA ALA A 51 4.25 8.71 -2.49
C ALA A 51 2.96 8.09 -3.02
N ILE A 52 2.00 8.95 -3.36
CA ILE A 52 0.77 8.62 -4.07
C ILE A 52 0.73 9.35 -5.42
N GLY A 53 0.10 8.72 -6.41
CA GLY A 53 0.04 9.25 -7.77
C GLY A 53 1.28 8.99 -8.62
N GLY A 54 1.49 9.82 -9.64
CA GLY A 54 2.40 9.57 -10.76
C GLY A 54 1.63 9.39 -12.08
N MET A 55 2.31 9.16 -13.19
CA MET A 55 1.73 9.17 -14.54
C MET A 55 0.34 8.49 -14.66
N ALA A 56 0.26 7.16 -14.55
CA ALA A 56 -1.03 6.47 -14.56
C ALA A 56 -1.72 6.52 -13.18
N LYS A 57 -0.93 6.40 -12.12
CA LYS A 57 -1.43 6.29 -10.74
C LYS A 57 -2.22 7.51 -10.28
N GLY A 58 -1.86 8.71 -10.74
CA GLY A 58 -2.53 9.96 -10.39
C GLY A 58 -3.94 10.03 -10.93
N HIS A 59 -4.16 9.51 -12.14
CA HIS A 59 -5.49 9.36 -12.73
C HIS A 59 -6.34 8.40 -11.91
N ILE A 60 -5.81 7.21 -11.60
CA ILE A 60 -6.51 6.20 -10.80
C ILE A 60 -6.90 6.73 -9.42
N VAL A 61 -6.02 7.50 -8.75
CA VAL A 61 -6.36 8.09 -7.44
C VAL A 61 -7.52 9.08 -7.56
N ARG A 62 -7.56 9.88 -8.63
CA ARG A 62 -8.68 10.78 -8.90
C ARG A 62 -9.97 10.04 -9.25
N GLU A 63 -9.89 8.93 -9.97
CA GLU A 63 -11.04 8.06 -10.24
C GLU A 63 -11.58 7.41 -8.96
N ILE A 64 -10.69 6.90 -8.10
CA ILE A 64 -11.05 6.39 -6.77
C ILE A 64 -11.76 7.48 -5.98
N ASP A 65 -11.20 8.70 -5.95
CA ASP A 65 -11.82 9.82 -5.27
C ASP A 65 -13.21 10.13 -5.84
N ALA A 66 -13.35 10.24 -7.17
CA ALA A 66 -14.63 10.52 -7.83
C ALA A 66 -15.72 9.46 -7.53
N MET A 67 -15.33 8.20 -7.28
CA MET A 67 -16.24 7.13 -6.83
C MET A 67 -16.53 7.17 -5.32
N GLY A 68 -16.06 8.20 -4.62
CA GLY A 68 -16.23 8.40 -3.18
C GLY A 68 -15.15 7.71 -2.33
N GLY A 69 -14.07 7.21 -2.91
CA GLY A 69 -12.98 6.53 -2.20
C GLY A 69 -12.20 7.46 -1.25
N PHE A 70 -11.32 6.85 -0.45
CA PHE A 70 -10.61 7.55 0.64
C PHE A 70 -9.20 8.03 0.25
N MET A 71 -8.53 7.34 -0.66
CA MET A 71 -7.12 7.56 -0.99
C MET A 71 -6.79 9.00 -1.38
N GLY A 72 -7.66 9.66 -2.18
CA GLY A 72 -7.48 11.05 -2.60
C GLY A 72 -7.47 12.01 -1.41
N ARG A 73 -8.53 11.94 -0.58
CA ARG A 73 -8.67 12.74 0.64
C ARG A 73 -7.53 12.49 1.64
N ASN A 74 -7.15 11.23 1.87
CA ASN A 74 -6.05 10.92 2.79
C ASN A 74 -4.71 11.44 2.28
N THR A 75 -4.49 11.39 0.96
CA THR A 75 -3.29 11.95 0.32
C THR A 75 -3.23 13.45 0.48
N ASP A 76 -4.33 14.15 0.20
CA ASP A 76 -4.41 15.60 0.35
C ASP A 76 -4.23 16.01 1.81
N ALA A 77 -4.72 15.22 2.77
CA ALA A 77 -4.61 15.47 4.20
C ALA A 77 -3.30 14.99 4.85
N THR A 78 -2.36 14.40 4.10
CA THR A 78 -1.08 13.92 4.67
C THR A 78 0.11 14.08 3.73
N GLY A 79 -0.09 14.79 2.61
CA GLY A 79 0.96 15.13 1.67
C GLY A 79 2.03 16.04 2.28
N ILE A 80 3.23 16.00 1.76
CA ILE A 80 4.31 16.92 2.16
C ILE A 80 4.98 17.55 0.94
N GLN A 81 4.54 17.20 -0.26
CA GLN A 81 4.98 17.82 -1.52
C GLN A 81 4.00 17.41 -2.60
N PHE A 82 3.53 18.34 -3.42
CA PHE A 82 2.60 18.05 -4.52
C PHE A 82 3.17 18.58 -5.83
N ARG A 83 3.06 17.79 -6.90
CA ARG A 83 3.49 18.16 -8.24
C ARG A 83 2.54 17.63 -9.31
N MET A 84 2.40 18.39 -10.38
CA MET A 84 1.75 17.97 -11.61
C MET A 84 2.82 17.48 -12.58
N LEU A 85 2.85 16.16 -12.83
CA LEU A 85 3.74 15.60 -13.82
C LEU A 85 3.26 15.98 -15.22
N ASN A 86 4.22 16.16 -16.16
CA ASN A 86 3.96 16.62 -17.52
C ASN A 86 3.17 17.94 -17.61
N SER A 87 3.37 18.86 -16.67
CA SER A 87 2.67 20.15 -16.61
C SER A 87 2.79 20.98 -17.89
N THR A 88 3.92 20.89 -18.60
CA THR A 88 4.17 21.59 -19.87
C THR A 88 3.51 20.94 -21.09
N LYS A 89 2.94 19.74 -20.94
CA LYS A 89 2.23 19.02 -22.01
C LYS A 89 0.71 19.22 -21.91
N GLY A 90 -0.03 18.73 -22.90
CA GLY A 90 -1.49 18.82 -22.94
C GLY A 90 -2.17 18.19 -21.72
N PRO A 91 -3.38 18.64 -21.33
CA PRO A 91 -4.08 18.16 -20.13
C PRO A 91 -4.27 16.64 -20.04
N SER A 92 -4.44 15.97 -21.17
CA SER A 92 -4.66 14.51 -21.26
C SER A 92 -3.50 13.66 -20.74
N VAL A 93 -2.31 14.22 -20.62
CA VAL A 93 -1.11 13.50 -20.13
C VAL A 93 -0.58 14.02 -18.80
N ARG A 94 -1.30 14.95 -18.17
CA ARG A 94 -0.95 15.53 -16.87
C ARG A 94 -1.42 14.62 -15.75
N ALA A 95 -0.59 14.38 -14.74
CA ALA A 95 -0.97 13.52 -13.62
C ALA A 95 -0.45 14.06 -12.28
N PRO A 96 -1.30 14.14 -11.24
CA PRO A 96 -0.86 14.55 -9.92
C PRO A 96 0.03 13.47 -9.27
N ARG A 97 1.01 13.94 -8.51
CA ARG A 97 1.86 13.13 -7.65
C ARG A 97 2.10 13.87 -6.33
N ALA A 98 1.97 13.18 -5.21
CA ALA A 98 2.37 13.69 -3.92
C ALA A 98 3.44 12.80 -3.27
N GLN A 99 4.35 13.42 -2.52
CA GLN A 99 5.03 12.75 -1.42
C GLN A 99 4.13 12.85 -0.20
N CYS A 100 4.07 11.81 0.63
CA CYS A 100 3.25 11.76 1.83
C CYS A 100 4.12 11.51 3.05
N ASP A 101 3.75 12.11 4.18
CA ASP A 101 4.22 11.62 5.47
C ASP A 101 3.60 10.24 5.70
N LYS A 102 4.46 9.21 5.74
CA LYS A 102 3.99 7.82 5.87
C LYS A 102 3.25 7.56 7.18
N LYS A 103 3.66 8.22 8.27
CA LYS A 103 3.07 8.03 9.60
C LYS A 103 1.77 8.79 9.71
N ALA A 104 1.70 10.02 9.23
CA ALA A 104 0.44 10.75 9.15
C ALA A 104 -0.57 10.00 8.28
N TYR A 105 -0.18 9.51 7.09
CA TYR A 105 -1.06 8.73 6.20
C TYR A 105 -1.62 7.49 6.89
N GLN A 106 -0.77 6.75 7.60
CA GLN A 106 -1.10 5.55 8.36
C GLN A 106 -2.05 5.87 9.53
N PHE A 107 -1.70 6.84 10.38
CA PHE A 107 -2.47 7.19 11.55
C PHE A 107 -3.83 7.78 11.20
N ARG A 108 -3.89 8.64 10.18
CA ARG A 108 -5.15 9.18 9.67
C ARG A 108 -6.05 8.09 9.10
N ALA A 109 -5.50 7.13 8.37
CA ALA A 109 -6.26 6.01 7.84
C ALA A 109 -6.90 5.18 8.97
N LYS A 110 -6.11 4.84 10.00
CA LYS A 110 -6.61 4.11 11.17
C LYS A 110 -7.72 4.88 11.89
N ALA A 111 -7.46 6.14 12.27
CA ALA A 111 -8.42 6.97 12.97
C ALA A 111 -9.72 7.17 12.19
N PHE A 112 -9.63 7.32 10.87
CA PHE A 112 -10.80 7.45 10.01
C PHE A 112 -11.64 6.17 9.99
N LEU A 113 -11.02 4.99 9.78
CA LEU A 113 -11.75 3.73 9.68
C LEU A 113 -12.44 3.35 10.99
N GLU A 114 -11.86 3.66 12.14
CA GLU A 114 -12.44 3.36 13.46
C GLU A 114 -13.75 4.15 13.74
N GLN A 115 -14.06 5.17 12.94
CA GLN A 115 -15.26 6.00 13.08
C GLN A 115 -16.35 5.65 12.05
N VAL A 116 -16.08 4.73 11.12
CA VAL A 116 -17.00 4.39 10.04
C VAL A 116 -18.13 3.51 10.57
N SER A 117 -19.37 3.95 10.36
CA SER A 117 -20.55 3.13 10.67
C SER A 117 -20.56 1.85 9.83
N CYS A 118 -21.16 0.79 10.38
CA CYS A 118 -21.25 -0.53 9.74
C CYS A 118 -19.90 -1.21 9.46
N LEU A 119 -18.79 -0.73 10.02
CA LEU A 119 -17.46 -1.33 9.90
C LEU A 119 -16.90 -1.74 11.26
N ASP A 120 -16.76 -3.04 11.48
CA ASP A 120 -15.97 -3.59 12.58
C ASP A 120 -14.53 -3.84 12.10
N ILE A 121 -13.55 -3.53 12.94
CA ILE A 121 -12.13 -3.82 12.67
C ILE A 121 -11.62 -4.76 13.76
N LYS A 122 -11.00 -5.88 13.37
CA LYS A 122 -10.46 -6.86 14.33
C LYS A 122 -9.06 -7.31 13.94
N GLN A 123 -8.23 -7.53 14.95
CA GLN A 123 -6.91 -8.09 14.79
C GLN A 123 -6.99 -9.62 14.77
N ALA A 124 -6.76 -10.22 13.60
CA ALA A 124 -6.55 -11.66 13.45
C ALA A 124 -5.99 -11.96 12.06
N GLY A 125 -5.21 -13.02 11.93
CA GLY A 125 -4.88 -13.62 10.64
C GLY A 125 -6.05 -14.48 10.15
N VAL A 126 -6.25 -14.54 8.84
CA VAL A 126 -7.18 -15.50 8.23
C VAL A 126 -6.37 -16.65 7.66
N GLU A 127 -6.78 -17.87 7.99
CA GLU A 127 -6.15 -19.11 7.55
C GLU A 127 -6.98 -19.84 6.50
N GLN A 128 -8.31 -19.73 6.57
CA GLN A 128 -9.21 -20.45 5.68
C GLN A 128 -10.44 -19.62 5.30
N VAL A 129 -10.82 -19.69 4.02
CA VAL A 129 -12.14 -19.31 3.53
C VAL A 129 -13.04 -20.54 3.60
N ILE A 130 -14.18 -20.40 4.27
CA ILE A 130 -15.13 -21.48 4.47
C ILE A 130 -16.15 -21.42 3.33
N THR A 131 -16.31 -22.53 2.63
CA THR A 131 -17.27 -22.65 1.53
C THR A 131 -18.22 -23.82 1.76
N ARG A 132 -19.43 -23.71 1.23
CA ARG A 132 -20.43 -24.79 1.18
C ARG A 132 -21.08 -24.80 -0.20
N SER A 133 -21.06 -25.96 -0.85
CA SER A 133 -21.63 -26.13 -2.21
C SER A 133 -21.14 -25.08 -3.22
N GLY A 134 -19.86 -24.72 -3.15
CA GLY A 134 -19.24 -23.72 -4.04
C GLY A 134 -19.50 -22.26 -3.67
N ALA A 135 -20.31 -21.96 -2.65
CA ALA A 135 -20.54 -20.61 -2.16
C ALA A 135 -19.73 -20.32 -0.89
N VAL A 136 -19.25 -19.08 -0.74
CA VAL A 136 -18.59 -18.65 0.49
C VAL A 136 -19.61 -18.52 1.63
N THR A 137 -19.22 -18.98 2.81
CA THR A 137 -20.07 -18.90 4.02
C THR A 137 -19.38 -18.22 5.19
N GLY A 138 -18.07 -17.97 5.11
CA GLY A 138 -17.32 -17.36 6.20
C GLY A 138 -15.80 -17.47 6.05
N VAL A 139 -15.10 -17.10 7.12
CA VAL A 139 -13.65 -17.27 7.27
C VAL A 139 -13.32 -17.86 8.63
N HIS A 140 -12.21 -18.59 8.72
CA HIS A 140 -11.61 -19.07 9.97
C HIS A 140 -10.27 -18.36 10.20
N THR A 141 -10.06 -17.91 11.44
CA THR A 141 -8.85 -17.17 11.84
C THR A 141 -7.78 -18.07 12.43
N ASP A 142 -6.57 -17.54 12.53
CA ASP A 142 -5.40 -18.18 13.18
C ASP A 142 -5.55 -18.35 14.70
N VAL A 143 -6.53 -17.67 15.32
CA VAL A 143 -6.85 -17.79 16.75
C VAL A 143 -8.02 -18.75 17.02
N GLY A 144 -8.44 -19.55 16.04
CA GLY A 144 -9.49 -20.56 16.23
C GLY A 144 -10.92 -20.01 16.22
N VAL A 145 -11.14 -18.82 15.66
CA VAL A 145 -12.45 -18.16 15.62
C VAL A 145 -12.95 -18.14 14.19
N ALA A 146 -14.24 -18.44 13.99
CA ALA A 146 -14.89 -18.32 12.69
C ALA A 146 -15.90 -17.16 12.65
N PHE A 147 -15.92 -16.45 11.52
CA PHE A 147 -16.88 -15.41 11.19
C PHE A 147 -17.69 -15.79 9.97
N GLY A 148 -19.02 -15.71 10.07
CA GLY A 148 -19.92 -15.96 8.95
C GLY A 148 -19.97 -14.77 8.01
N SER A 149 -20.04 -15.01 6.70
CA SER A 149 -20.10 -13.94 5.69
C SER A 149 -20.81 -14.36 4.41
N ARG A 150 -21.48 -13.41 3.75
CA ARG A 150 -22.06 -13.61 2.41
C ARG A 150 -21.05 -13.38 1.28
N ALA A 151 -20.06 -12.53 1.53
CA ALA A 151 -18.95 -12.26 0.62
C ALA A 151 -17.63 -12.09 1.37
N VAL A 152 -16.53 -12.48 0.73
CA VAL A 152 -15.17 -12.30 1.25
C VAL A 152 -14.31 -11.60 0.20
N VAL A 153 -13.62 -10.53 0.60
CA VAL A 153 -12.66 -9.80 -0.25
C VAL A 153 -11.26 -10.02 0.29
N ILE A 154 -10.39 -10.67 -0.49
CA ILE A 154 -9.01 -10.98 -0.07
C ILE A 154 -8.06 -9.91 -0.61
N THR A 155 -7.43 -9.17 0.30
CA THR A 155 -6.46 -8.09 0.01
C THR A 155 -5.16 -8.26 0.80
N SER A 156 -4.72 -9.52 0.89
CA SER A 156 -3.57 -9.99 1.67
C SER A 156 -2.20 -9.43 1.26
N GLY A 157 -2.12 -8.58 0.24
CA GLY A 157 -0.90 -7.88 -0.16
C GLY A 157 0.29 -8.81 -0.37
N THR A 158 1.42 -8.49 0.26
CA THR A 158 2.66 -9.29 0.16
C THR A 158 2.76 -10.40 1.21
N PHE A 159 1.71 -10.66 1.99
CA PHE A 159 1.77 -11.53 3.17
C PHE A 159 1.53 -13.01 2.87
N LEU A 160 0.89 -13.35 1.75
CA LEU A 160 0.69 -14.75 1.34
C LEU A 160 2.02 -15.39 0.93
N ARG A 161 2.55 -16.28 1.78
CA ARG A 161 3.84 -16.97 1.57
C ARG A 161 4.96 -15.99 1.19
N GLY A 162 4.97 -14.82 1.83
CA GLY A 162 6.02 -13.81 1.66
C GLY A 162 7.39 -14.37 2.04
N LEU A 163 8.38 -14.13 1.19
CA LEU A 163 9.78 -14.49 1.43
C LEU A 163 10.64 -13.27 1.17
N LEU A 164 11.30 -12.78 2.22
CA LEU A 164 12.21 -11.65 2.15
C LEU A 164 13.59 -12.16 1.72
N HIS A 165 14.22 -11.49 0.76
CA HIS A 165 15.57 -11.80 0.29
C HIS A 165 16.50 -10.62 0.50
N VAL A 166 17.66 -10.86 1.12
CA VAL A 166 18.75 -9.88 1.27
C VAL A 166 20.08 -10.59 0.98
N GLY A 167 20.64 -10.32 -0.21
CA GLY A 167 21.80 -11.05 -0.71
C GLY A 167 21.58 -12.56 -0.65
N ASN A 168 22.43 -13.26 0.09
CA ASN A 168 22.34 -14.71 0.21
C ASN A 168 21.35 -15.22 1.28
N ARG A 169 20.71 -14.32 2.03
CA ARG A 169 19.81 -14.68 3.12
C ARG A 169 18.35 -14.55 2.71
N SER A 170 17.54 -15.50 3.16
CA SER A 170 16.08 -15.47 2.99
C SER A 170 15.39 -15.66 4.34
N LYS A 171 14.28 -14.95 4.56
CA LYS A 171 13.47 -15.07 5.78
C LYS A 171 11.97 -15.04 5.43
N PRO A 172 11.14 -15.96 5.97
CA PRO A 172 9.69 -15.86 5.85
C PRO A 172 9.19 -14.52 6.42
N GLY A 173 8.31 -13.85 5.68
CA GLY A 173 7.67 -12.60 6.12
C GLY A 173 7.02 -11.86 4.96
N GLY A 174 5.86 -11.24 5.21
CA GLY A 174 5.16 -10.43 4.21
C GLY A 174 5.84 -9.09 3.93
N ARG A 175 6.33 -8.47 5.00
CA ARG A 175 7.18 -7.28 4.99
C ARG A 175 8.26 -7.49 6.04
N MET A 176 9.27 -6.62 6.05
CA MET A 176 10.31 -6.68 7.07
C MET A 176 9.66 -6.55 8.46
N ALA A 177 9.87 -7.55 9.32
CA ALA A 177 9.30 -7.72 10.65
C ALA A 177 7.83 -8.21 10.77
N ASP A 178 7.18 -8.57 9.66
CA ASP A 178 5.81 -9.13 9.66
C ASP A 178 5.80 -10.67 9.51
N SER A 179 4.73 -11.33 9.97
CA SER A 179 4.50 -12.77 9.80
C SER A 179 3.97 -13.11 8.39
N THR A 180 3.91 -14.39 8.06
CA THR A 180 3.30 -14.90 6.81
C THR A 180 1.90 -15.45 7.08
N SER A 181 1.01 -15.42 6.08
CA SER A 181 -0.32 -16.05 6.18
C SER A 181 -0.35 -17.42 5.50
N GLY A 182 -1.02 -18.39 6.14
CA GLY A 182 -1.29 -19.74 5.61
C GLY A 182 -2.37 -19.82 4.53
N LEU A 183 -3.15 -18.74 4.33
CA LEU A 183 -4.33 -18.70 3.45
C LEU A 183 -4.09 -19.17 2.01
N SER A 184 -2.87 -19.02 1.50
CA SER A 184 -2.52 -19.51 0.16
C SER A 184 -2.62 -21.03 -0.02
N GLY A 185 -2.46 -21.81 1.06
CA GLY A 185 -2.68 -23.26 1.04
C GLY A 185 -4.15 -23.56 0.83
N ASN A 186 -5.00 -22.92 1.63
CA ASN A 186 -6.45 -23.04 1.50
C ASN A 186 -6.97 -22.60 0.13
N LEU A 187 -6.43 -21.53 -0.47
CA LEU A 187 -6.81 -21.14 -1.84
C LEU A 187 -6.50 -22.22 -2.88
N ARG A 188 -5.41 -22.99 -2.71
CA ARG A 188 -5.10 -24.12 -3.60
C ARG A 188 -6.07 -25.28 -3.42
N GLU A 189 -6.43 -25.57 -2.17
CA GLU A 189 -7.45 -26.59 -1.85
C GLU A 189 -8.82 -26.23 -2.45
N LEU A 190 -9.14 -24.94 -2.53
CA LEU A 190 -10.32 -24.41 -3.21
C LEU A 190 -10.20 -24.41 -4.75
N GLY A 191 -9.08 -24.90 -5.31
CA GLY A 191 -8.88 -25.05 -6.75
C GLY A 191 -8.26 -23.85 -7.46
N PHE A 192 -7.76 -22.84 -6.74
CA PHE A 192 -7.09 -21.69 -7.38
C PHE A 192 -5.64 -21.97 -7.74
N ALA A 193 -5.23 -21.49 -8.92
CA ALA A 193 -3.82 -21.44 -9.29
C ALA A 193 -3.09 -20.35 -8.47
N VAL A 194 -1.98 -20.72 -7.84
CA VAL A 194 -1.19 -19.80 -7.00
C VAL A 194 0.25 -19.72 -7.50
N GLY A 195 0.61 -18.56 -8.05
CA GLY A 195 1.97 -18.22 -8.48
C GLY A 195 2.74 -17.35 -7.49
N ARG A 196 3.98 -16.99 -7.85
CA ARG A 196 4.84 -16.08 -7.07
C ARG A 196 5.27 -14.89 -7.92
N PHE A 197 5.17 -13.70 -7.33
CA PHE A 197 5.74 -12.47 -7.88
C PHE A 197 6.80 -11.93 -6.93
N LYS A 198 7.78 -11.21 -7.49
CA LYS A 198 8.84 -10.55 -6.75
C LYS A 198 8.75 -9.04 -6.93
N THR A 199 8.91 -8.29 -5.85
CA THR A 199 9.17 -6.86 -5.90
C THR A 199 10.34 -6.50 -4.99
N GLY A 200 11.04 -5.41 -5.31
CA GLY A 200 12.13 -4.88 -4.49
C GLY A 200 11.75 -3.55 -3.83
N THR A 201 12.46 -3.21 -2.77
CA THR A 201 12.41 -1.87 -2.16
C THR A 201 13.84 -1.39 -1.90
N PRO A 202 14.13 -0.09 -2.06
CA PRO A 202 15.42 0.46 -1.67
C PRO A 202 15.64 0.39 -0.15
N CYS A 203 16.91 0.49 0.25
CA CYS A 203 17.31 0.72 1.63
C CYS A 203 16.79 2.06 2.16
N ARG A 204 16.74 2.19 3.48
CA ARG A 204 16.32 3.42 4.16
C ARG A 204 17.59 4.05 4.72
N LEU A 205 17.84 5.31 4.38
CA LEU A 205 19.06 6.03 4.72
C LEU A 205 18.81 6.97 5.90
N ASN A 206 19.82 7.19 6.72
CA ASN A 206 19.76 8.22 7.76
C ASN A 206 19.92 9.60 7.11
N ARG A 207 19.01 10.53 7.41
CA ARG A 207 19.05 11.88 6.85
C ARG A 207 20.33 12.62 7.22
N SER A 208 20.84 12.47 8.45
CA SER A 208 22.01 13.21 8.92
C SER A 208 23.32 12.76 8.27
N SER A 209 23.34 11.61 7.59
CA SER A 209 24.53 11.09 6.92
C SER A 209 24.59 11.44 5.43
N ILE A 210 23.73 12.34 4.94
CA ILE A 210 23.65 12.72 3.53
C ILE A 210 24.07 14.18 3.38
N ASP A 211 25.04 14.43 2.50
CA ASP A 211 25.35 15.79 2.05
C ASP A 211 24.32 16.26 1.01
N PHE A 212 23.33 17.02 1.48
CA PHE A 212 22.29 17.57 0.61
C PHE A 212 22.74 18.78 -0.20
N ALA A 213 23.86 19.43 0.17
CA ALA A 213 24.37 20.58 -0.58
C ALA A 213 24.90 20.17 -1.96
N ALA A 214 25.37 18.93 -2.09
CA ALA A 214 25.79 18.33 -3.35
C ALA A 214 24.62 17.84 -4.24
N CYS A 215 23.37 17.91 -3.77
CA CYS A 215 22.21 17.42 -4.51
C CYS A 215 21.38 18.55 -5.12
N ALA A 216 20.82 18.32 -6.31
CA ALA A 216 19.87 19.27 -6.90
C ALA A 216 18.52 19.21 -6.17
N ILE A 217 18.02 20.37 -5.73
CA ILE A 217 16.75 20.48 -5.02
C ILE A 217 15.56 20.48 -5.98
N GLN A 218 14.51 19.72 -5.64
CA GLN A 218 13.25 19.67 -6.37
C GLN A 218 12.10 20.05 -5.44
N HIS A 219 11.56 21.25 -5.64
CA HIS A 219 10.39 21.73 -4.92
C HIS A 219 9.08 21.19 -5.49
N GLY A 220 8.02 21.27 -4.68
CA GLY A 220 6.64 21.10 -5.15
C GLY A 220 6.14 22.31 -5.95
N ASP A 221 4.99 22.15 -6.60
CA ASP A 221 4.36 23.19 -7.41
C ASP A 221 3.66 24.23 -6.52
N LYS A 222 3.51 25.47 -7.01
CA LYS A 222 2.79 26.55 -6.35
C LYS A 222 1.76 27.16 -7.32
N PRO A 223 0.44 27.09 -7.03
CA PRO A 223 -0.19 26.37 -5.92
C PRO A 223 -0.05 24.83 -6.05
N PRO A 224 -0.07 24.07 -4.94
CA PRO A 224 -0.02 22.62 -4.99
C PRO A 224 -1.29 22.03 -5.63
N PRO A 225 -1.18 21.06 -6.56
CA PRO A 225 -2.35 20.35 -7.06
C PRO A 225 -2.95 19.43 -5.98
N ARG A 226 -4.28 19.26 -6.02
CA ARG A 226 -5.02 18.34 -5.15
C ARG A 226 -5.39 17.04 -5.86
N PHE A 227 -5.57 15.97 -5.08
CA PHE A 227 -6.14 14.71 -5.55
C PHE A 227 -7.66 14.68 -5.40
N SER A 228 -8.19 15.14 -4.28
CA SER A 228 -9.63 15.12 -3.99
C SER A 228 -10.39 16.20 -4.76
N PHE A 229 -11.53 15.83 -5.33
CA PHE A 229 -12.51 16.77 -5.90
C PHE A 229 -13.46 17.31 -4.82
N PHE A 230 -13.56 16.64 -3.68
CA PHE A 230 -14.42 17.06 -2.58
C PHE A 230 -13.72 18.09 -1.71
N ASP A 231 -14.44 19.17 -1.41
CA ASP A 231 -14.02 20.11 -0.38
C ASP A 231 -14.12 19.47 1.00
N VAL A 232 -13.14 19.77 1.86
CA VAL A 232 -13.24 19.44 3.29
C VAL A 232 -14.30 20.37 3.89
N HIS A 233 -15.48 19.82 4.20
CA HIS A 233 -16.61 20.63 4.68
C HIS A 233 -16.27 21.35 5.99
N ALA A 234 -16.73 22.61 6.10
CA ALA A 234 -17.02 23.37 7.33
C ALA A 234 -16.76 22.64 8.66
N ASN A 235 -17.59 21.62 8.82
CA ASN A 235 -17.93 21.01 10.09
C ASN A 235 -17.06 19.80 10.43
N GLU A 236 -16.27 19.28 9.48
CA GLU A 236 -15.26 18.23 9.68
C GLU A 236 -13.89 18.83 10.07
N ARG A 237 -13.71 20.15 9.91
CA ARG A 237 -12.41 20.86 10.05
C ARG A 237 -11.87 20.96 11.47
N ASN A 238 -12.73 20.84 12.49
CA ASN A 238 -12.33 20.99 13.90
C ASN A 238 -12.09 19.64 14.60
N SER A 239 -12.39 18.52 13.94
CA SER A 239 -12.22 17.15 14.48
C SER A 239 -11.28 16.28 13.66
N GLU A 240 -10.87 16.70 12.46
CA GLU A 240 -9.95 15.93 11.62
C GLU A 240 -8.49 16.06 12.09
N ILE A 241 -7.92 14.92 12.51
CA ILE A 241 -6.49 14.79 12.81
C ILE A 241 -5.68 15.14 11.55
N PHE A 242 -4.66 15.97 11.70
CA PHE A 242 -3.78 16.49 10.63
C PHE A 242 -4.43 17.51 9.67
N SER A 243 -5.62 18.03 9.97
CA SER A 243 -6.24 19.16 9.27
C SER A 243 -6.35 20.37 10.20
N HIS A 244 -5.91 21.56 9.77
CA HIS A 244 -6.11 22.81 10.51
C HIS A 244 -6.76 23.85 9.60
N GLY A 245 -8.07 24.06 9.73
CA GLY A 245 -8.82 25.05 8.95
C GLY A 245 -9.13 24.64 7.50
N SER A 246 -9.06 25.59 6.56
CA SER A 246 -9.39 25.41 5.12
C SER A 246 -8.20 24.99 4.24
N THR A 247 -7.01 24.90 4.82
CA THR A 247 -5.76 24.65 4.12
C THR A 247 -4.99 23.56 4.83
N PHE A 248 -4.68 22.52 4.06
CA PHE A 248 -3.85 21.42 4.47
C PHE A 248 -2.52 21.91 5.07
N HIS A 249 -2.30 21.69 6.37
CA HIS A 249 -1.05 22.01 7.04
C HIS A 249 -0.08 20.83 6.90
N VAL A 250 0.75 20.89 5.86
CA VAL A 250 2.20 20.71 6.00
C VAL A 250 2.87 21.64 4.99
N GLU A 251 3.88 22.41 5.41
CA GLU A 251 4.73 23.13 4.46
C GLU A 251 5.30 22.14 3.44
N GLN A 252 5.29 22.50 2.14
CA GLN A 252 5.83 21.61 1.13
C GLN A 252 7.35 21.44 1.32
N VAL A 253 7.77 20.22 1.65
CA VAL A 253 9.16 19.79 1.80
C VAL A 253 9.73 19.46 0.41
N PRO A 254 10.96 19.87 0.09
CA PRO A 254 11.60 19.50 -1.17
C PRO A 254 12.01 18.02 -1.21
N CYS A 255 12.30 17.54 -2.42
CA CYS A 255 13.04 16.32 -2.67
C CYS A 255 14.43 16.68 -3.20
N TRP A 256 15.36 15.73 -3.17
CA TRP A 256 16.73 15.90 -3.67
C TRP A 256 17.01 14.88 -4.77
N ILE A 257 17.71 15.33 -5.80
CA ILE A 257 18.08 14.54 -6.98
C ILE A 257 19.58 14.32 -6.96
N THR A 258 19.98 13.07 -7.18
CA THR A 258 21.36 12.63 -7.38
C THR A 258 21.40 11.50 -8.42
N HIS A 259 22.59 11.11 -8.84
CA HIS A 259 22.82 10.16 -9.93
C HIS A 259 23.81 9.07 -9.52
N THR A 260 23.70 7.92 -10.18
CA THR A 260 24.74 6.88 -10.10
C THR A 260 25.93 7.26 -10.97
N THR A 261 27.10 6.73 -10.64
CA THR A 261 28.35 6.91 -11.40
C THR A 261 28.81 5.58 -11.99
N GLU A 262 29.78 5.60 -12.91
CA GLU A 262 30.37 4.35 -13.43
C GLU A 262 30.95 3.49 -12.31
N ALA A 263 31.61 4.11 -11.32
CA ALA A 263 32.09 3.41 -10.14
C ALA A 263 30.95 2.70 -9.36
N THR A 264 29.74 3.28 -9.33
CA THR A 264 28.56 2.62 -8.75
C THR A 264 28.19 1.37 -9.55
N HIS A 265 28.26 1.46 -10.89
CA HIS A 265 27.93 0.36 -11.78
C HIS A 265 28.96 -0.76 -11.67
N ASP A 266 30.25 -0.43 -11.59
CA ASP A 266 31.33 -1.41 -11.37
C ASP A 266 31.15 -2.19 -10.07
N ILE A 267 30.82 -1.51 -8.97
CA ILE A 267 30.51 -2.17 -7.68
C ILE A 267 29.34 -3.15 -7.85
N ILE A 268 28.29 -2.76 -8.56
CA ILE A 268 27.14 -3.63 -8.83
C ILE A 268 27.57 -4.84 -9.65
N ARG A 269 28.30 -4.63 -10.76
CA ARG A 269 28.77 -5.71 -11.67
C ARG A 269 29.65 -6.73 -10.94
N GLN A 270 30.56 -6.26 -10.08
CA GLN A 270 31.45 -7.11 -9.28
C GLN A 270 30.71 -7.97 -8.24
N ASN A 271 29.46 -7.63 -7.89
CA ASN A 271 28.68 -8.30 -6.85
C ASN A 271 27.35 -8.89 -7.36
N LEU A 272 27.21 -9.10 -8.68
CA LEU A 272 25.98 -9.66 -9.26
C LEU A 272 25.71 -11.09 -8.80
N ASP A 273 26.75 -11.86 -8.49
CA ASP A 273 26.67 -13.21 -7.93
C ASP A 273 25.96 -13.26 -6.56
N ALA A 274 26.07 -12.18 -5.78
CA ALA A 274 25.35 -12.03 -4.51
C ALA A 274 23.88 -11.61 -4.70
N SER A 275 23.46 -11.22 -5.90
CA SER A 275 22.07 -10.85 -6.18
C SER A 275 21.17 -12.09 -6.19
N PRO A 276 20.09 -12.12 -5.39
CA PRO A 276 19.07 -13.16 -5.48
C PRO A 276 18.47 -13.34 -6.88
N LEU A 277 18.47 -12.27 -7.69
CA LEU A 277 17.91 -12.28 -9.04
C LEU A 277 18.81 -13.05 -10.02
N TYR A 278 20.13 -12.86 -9.94
CA TYR A 278 21.08 -13.46 -10.87
C TYR A 278 21.66 -14.80 -10.40
N SER A 279 21.63 -15.07 -9.09
CA SER A 279 22.05 -16.35 -8.50
C SER A 279 21.03 -17.48 -8.67
N GLY A 280 19.91 -17.26 -9.37
CA GLY A 280 18.86 -18.26 -9.58
C GLY A 280 18.04 -18.62 -8.31
N ARG A 281 18.18 -17.84 -7.23
CA ARG A 281 17.54 -18.13 -5.92
C ARG A 281 16.12 -17.60 -5.78
N ILE A 282 15.64 -16.80 -6.73
CA ILE A 282 14.28 -16.29 -6.71
C ILE A 282 13.40 -17.05 -7.69
N GLU A 283 12.38 -17.69 -7.13
CA GLU A 283 11.23 -18.17 -7.87
C GLU A 283 10.17 -17.07 -7.94
N GLY A 284 10.07 -16.40 -9.08
CA GLY A 284 8.99 -15.43 -9.34
C GLY A 284 9.28 -14.46 -10.46
N ILE A 285 8.22 -14.06 -11.17
CA ILE A 285 8.32 -13.09 -12.25
C ILE A 285 8.50 -11.69 -11.64
N GLY A 286 9.58 -11.01 -11.99
CA GLY A 286 9.84 -9.63 -11.60
C GLY A 286 9.05 -8.62 -12.45
N PRO A 287 8.89 -7.36 -11.99
CA PRO A 287 8.22 -6.32 -12.75
C PRO A 287 9.03 -5.94 -14.00
N ARG A 288 8.42 -6.05 -15.20
CA ARG A 288 9.08 -5.70 -16.47
C ARG A 288 9.51 -4.22 -16.57
N TYR A 289 8.73 -3.33 -15.96
CA TYR A 289 8.82 -1.87 -16.14
C TYR A 289 9.32 -1.11 -14.90
N CYS A 290 9.54 -1.80 -13.79
CA CYS A 290 10.18 -1.23 -12.60
C CYS A 290 11.25 -2.19 -12.04
N PRO A 291 12.26 -2.55 -12.86
CA PRO A 291 13.31 -3.44 -12.42
C PRO A 291 14.17 -2.80 -11.32
N SER A 292 14.87 -3.64 -10.56
CA SER A 292 15.83 -3.20 -9.55
C SER A 292 17.04 -2.53 -10.21
N ILE A 293 17.86 -1.81 -9.42
CA ILE A 293 18.98 -1.04 -9.98
C ILE A 293 20.02 -1.97 -10.62
N GLU A 294 20.27 -3.13 -10.00
CA GLU A 294 21.17 -4.14 -10.56
C GLU A 294 20.67 -4.66 -11.91
N ASP A 295 19.36 -4.81 -12.09
CA ASP A 295 18.79 -5.26 -13.37
C ASP A 295 18.81 -4.16 -14.44
N LYS A 296 18.67 -2.89 -14.04
CA LYS A 296 18.86 -1.76 -14.96
C LYS A 296 20.30 -1.65 -15.45
N VAL A 297 21.29 -1.86 -14.58
CA VAL A 297 22.71 -1.80 -14.95
C VAL A 297 23.05 -2.87 -15.97
N VAL A 298 22.53 -4.10 -15.83
CA VAL A 298 22.80 -5.19 -16.78
C VAL A 298 22.01 -5.02 -18.09
N ARG A 299 20.76 -4.56 -18.01
CA ARG A 299 19.88 -4.51 -19.19
C ARG A 299 20.16 -3.33 -20.12
N PHE A 300 20.73 -2.24 -19.58
CA PHE A 300 21.00 -1.01 -20.31
C PHE A 300 22.51 -0.67 -20.35
N SER A 301 23.37 -1.66 -20.13
CA SER A 301 24.83 -1.57 -20.31
C SER A 301 25.24 -1.54 -21.77
#